data_AF-A0A7X5WLE8-F1
#
_entry.id   AF-A0A7X5WLE8-F1
#
_cell.length_a   1.000
_cell.length_b   1.000
_cell.length_c   1.000
_cell.angle_alpha   90.00
_cell.angle_beta   90.00
_cell.angle_gamma   90.00
#
_symmetry.space_group_name_H-M   'P 1'
#
loop_
_entity.id
_entity.type
_entity.pdbx_description
1 polymer ?
#
loop_
_entity_poly.entity_id
_entity_poly.type
_entity_poly.pdbx_seq_one_letter_code
_entity_poly.pdbx_strand_id
1 'polypeptide(L)'
;GVGPHPEPWPDDPRLDPTLLAEGDRRNVVDRYRYWSVEAIVADLDQRRHPFHVAIENWEHDRNIGTVVRTANAFLAAEVHIVGRRRWNRRG
;
A
#
# COMPACT_ATOMS: atom_id res chain seq x y z
N GLY A 1 -0.37 -4.24 -14.93
CA GLY A 1 0.91 -4.73 -14.38
C GLY A 1 1.97 -4.62 -15.43
N VAL A 2 3.23 -4.84 -15.06
CA VAL A 2 4.39 -4.88 -15.95
C VAL A 2 4.93 -6.31 -15.99
N GLY A 3 5.54 -6.70 -17.11
CA GLY A 3 6.16 -8.01 -17.26
C GLY A 3 7.47 -8.16 -16.49
N PRO A 4 8.15 -9.31 -16.62
CA PRO A 4 9.49 -9.53 -16.08
C PRO A 4 10.47 -8.44 -16.51
N HIS A 5 11.40 -8.08 -15.63
CA HIS A 5 12.49 -7.16 -15.95
C HIS A 5 13.62 -7.91 -16.68
N PRO A 6 14.17 -7.37 -17.77
CA PRO A 6 15.27 -8.01 -18.48
C PRO A 6 16.54 -8.11 -17.62
N GLU A 7 17.32 -9.17 -17.83
CA GLU A 7 18.64 -9.34 -17.21
C GLU A 7 19.72 -8.54 -17.98
N PRO A 8 20.80 -8.11 -17.30
CA PRO A 8 21.06 -8.26 -15.87
C PRO A 8 20.18 -7.32 -15.03
N TRP A 9 19.74 -7.81 -13.87
CA TRP A 9 18.98 -6.96 -12.94
C TRP A 9 19.88 -5.93 -12.24
N PRO A 10 19.33 -4.75 -11.91
CA PRO A 10 20.04 -3.77 -11.09
C PRO A 10 20.37 -4.33 -9.70
N ASP A 11 21.54 -3.97 -9.18
CA ASP A 11 21.91 -4.21 -7.78
C ASP A 11 21.30 -3.12 -6.89
N ASP A 12 20.03 -3.29 -6.54
CA ASP A 12 19.28 -2.39 -5.66
C ASP A 12 18.51 -3.21 -4.60
N PRO A 13 18.82 -3.04 -3.30
CA PRO A 13 18.22 -3.82 -2.21
C PRO A 13 16.71 -3.56 -2.04
N ARG A 14 16.16 -2.53 -2.68
CA ARG A 14 14.72 -2.26 -2.67
C ARG A 14 13.94 -3.16 -3.62
N LEU A 15 14.60 -3.74 -4.62
CA LEU A 15 13.95 -4.58 -5.62
C LEU A 15 13.66 -5.98 -5.07
N ASP A 16 12.47 -6.48 -5.36
CA ASP A 16 12.05 -7.84 -5.05
C ASP A 16 12.41 -8.76 -6.23
N PRO A 17 13.30 -9.77 -6.04
CA PRO A 17 13.71 -10.69 -7.09
C PRO A 17 12.54 -11.45 -7.74
N THR A 18 11.49 -11.75 -6.98
CA THR A 18 10.32 -12.48 -7.50
C THR A 18 9.54 -11.59 -8.47
N LEU A 19 9.37 -10.31 -8.12
CA LEU A 19 8.68 -9.36 -8.99
C LEU A 19 9.49 -9.05 -10.25
N LEU A 20 10.81 -9.00 -10.16
CA LEU A 20 11.68 -8.88 -11.34
C LEU A 20 11.56 -10.10 -12.26
N ALA A 21 11.52 -11.31 -11.70
CA ALA A 21 11.42 -12.56 -12.47
C ALA A 21 10.05 -12.78 -13.11
N GLU A 22 8.97 -12.51 -12.38
CA GLU A 22 7.60 -12.89 -12.77
C GLU A 22 6.78 -11.71 -13.32
N GLY A 23 7.28 -10.49 -13.12
CA GLY A 23 6.57 -9.25 -13.40
C GLY A 23 5.72 -8.77 -12.23
N ASP A 24 5.46 -7.47 -12.20
CA ASP A 24 4.72 -6.81 -11.12
C ASP A 24 3.29 -6.49 -11.56
N ARG A 25 2.32 -7.25 -11.02
CA ARG A 25 0.88 -7.06 -11.29
C ARG A 25 0.16 -6.17 -10.28
N ARG A 26 0.84 -5.68 -9.24
CA ARG A 26 0.21 -4.90 -8.15
C ARG A 26 -0.33 -3.56 -8.66
N ASN A 27 -1.25 -2.94 -7.91
CA ASN A 27 -1.70 -1.58 -8.20
C ASN A 27 -0.84 -0.57 -7.44
N VAL A 28 0.36 -0.31 -7.96
CA VAL A 28 1.32 0.68 -7.46
C VAL A 28 1.68 1.64 -8.58
N VAL A 29 2.07 2.86 -8.21
CA VAL A 29 2.61 3.83 -9.17
C VAL A 29 3.93 3.33 -9.75
N ASP A 30 4.26 3.80 -10.96
CA ASP A 30 5.39 3.26 -11.74
C ASP A 30 6.73 3.34 -11.01
N ARG A 31 6.95 4.38 -10.20
CA ARG A 31 8.15 4.53 -9.34
C ARG A 31 8.41 3.33 -8.43
N TYR A 32 7.35 2.65 -7.97
CA TYR A 32 7.44 1.56 -7.01
C TYR A 32 7.33 0.17 -7.66
N ARG A 33 7.35 0.11 -8.98
CA ARG A 33 7.37 -1.18 -9.69
C ARG A 33 8.60 -1.97 -9.31
N TYR A 34 8.38 -3.26 -9.09
CA TYR A 34 9.41 -4.21 -8.65
C TYR A 34 9.96 -3.98 -7.24
N TRP A 35 9.62 -2.88 -6.56
CA TRP A 35 10.05 -2.68 -5.17
C TRP A 35 9.32 -3.64 -4.22
N SER A 36 10.01 -4.12 -3.20
CA SER A 36 9.39 -4.82 -2.08
C SER A 36 8.38 -3.89 -1.39
N VAL A 37 7.36 -4.48 -0.77
CA VAL A 37 6.35 -3.68 -0.05
C VAL A 37 7.01 -2.89 1.08
N GLU A 38 8.01 -3.49 1.73
CA GLU A 38 8.80 -2.92 2.80
C GLU A 38 9.58 -1.67 2.32
N ALA A 39 10.19 -1.72 1.13
CA ALA A 39 10.89 -0.58 0.55
C ALA A 39 9.94 0.56 0.20
N ILE A 40 8.74 0.24 -0.30
CA ILE A 40 7.70 1.25 -0.57
C ILE A 40 7.27 1.91 0.74
N VAL A 41 6.97 1.12 1.78
CA VAL A 41 6.60 1.64 3.10
C VAL A 41 7.69 2.55 3.65
N ALA A 42 8.95 2.13 3.64
CA ALA A 42 10.07 2.93 4.14
C ALA A 42 10.25 4.27 3.38
N ASP A 43 10.03 4.30 2.07
CA ASP A 43 10.07 5.54 1.27
C ASP A 43 8.87 6.46 1.56
N LEU A 44 7.68 5.89 1.77
CA LEU A 44 6.49 6.65 2.13
C LEU A 44 6.56 7.21 3.55
N ASP A 45 7.16 6.48 4.48
CA ASP A 45 7.30 6.88 5.89
C ASP A 45 8.11 8.17 6.05
N GLN A 46 9.04 8.47 5.12
CA GLN A 46 9.83 9.70 5.12
C GLN A 46 9.01 10.98 4.91
N ARG A 47 7.76 10.85 4.45
CA ARG A 47 6.94 11.98 3.99
C ARG A 47 5.48 11.90 4.42
N ARG A 48 5.15 11.05 5.40
CA ARG A 48 3.79 10.99 5.95
C ARG A 48 3.40 12.31 6.58
N HIS A 49 2.13 12.66 6.42
CA HIS A 49 1.58 13.81 7.12
C HIS A 49 1.13 13.40 8.53
N PRO A 50 1.35 14.24 9.56
CA PRO A 50 1.08 13.91 10.95
C PRO A 50 -0.41 14.03 11.30
N PHE A 51 -1.28 13.41 10.49
CA PHE A 51 -2.70 13.29 10.76
C PHE A 51 -3.12 11.82 10.67
N HIS A 52 -4.11 11.48 11.49
CA HIS A 52 -4.68 10.14 11.55
C HIS A 52 -6.13 10.21 11.11
N VAL A 53 -6.65 9.13 10.53
CA VAL A 53 -8.06 9.01 10.16
C VAL A 53 -8.69 7.96 11.05
N ALA A 54 -9.74 8.34 11.79
CA ALA A 54 -10.53 7.40 12.58
C ALA A 54 -11.85 7.08 11.87
N ILE A 55 -12.19 5.80 11.79
CA ILE A 55 -13.40 5.29 11.18
C ILE A 55 -14.19 4.53 12.24
N GLU A 56 -15.40 5.02 12.53
CA GLU A 56 -16.33 4.35 13.43
C GLU A 56 -17.17 3.31 12.69
N ASN A 57 -17.09 2.05 13.14
CA ASN A 57 -17.75 0.89 12.54
C ASN A 57 -18.80 0.31 13.50
N TRP A 58 -19.82 1.11 13.84
CA TRP A 58 -20.90 0.71 14.75
C TRP A 58 -22.09 0.06 14.04
N GLU A 59 -22.45 0.56 12.85
CA GLU A 59 -23.65 0.11 12.12
C GLU A 59 -23.34 -0.56 10.77
N HIS A 60 -22.61 0.14 9.88
CA HIS A 60 -22.38 -0.31 8.50
C HIS A 60 -20.96 0.03 8.04
N ASP A 61 -20.32 -0.90 7.31
CA ASP A 61 -18.93 -0.82 6.84
C ASP A 61 -18.79 -0.41 5.36
N ARG A 62 -19.88 0.03 4.72
CA ARG A 62 -20.00 0.21 3.27
C ARG A 62 -18.95 1.13 2.65
N ASN A 63 -18.42 2.11 3.39
CA ASN A 63 -17.48 3.10 2.87
C ASN A 63 -16.04 2.97 3.41
N ILE A 64 -15.75 2.02 4.31
CA ILE A 64 -14.44 1.91 4.97
C ILE A 64 -13.31 1.79 3.94
N GLY A 65 -13.51 0.97 2.89
CA GLY A 65 -12.51 0.81 1.83
C GLY A 65 -12.22 2.11 1.08
N THR A 66 -13.22 2.95 0.82
CA THR A 66 -13.03 4.26 0.19
C THR A 66 -12.28 5.21 1.11
N VAL A 67 -12.64 5.27 2.41
CA VAL A 67 -11.95 6.12 3.38
C VAL A 67 -10.47 5.70 3.52
N VAL A 68 -10.18 4.40 3.59
CA VAL A 68 -8.81 3.88 3.65
C VAL A 68 -8.01 4.25 2.39
N ARG A 69 -8.61 4.13 1.19
CA ARG A 69 -7.94 4.54 -0.07
C ARG A 69 -7.63 6.04 -0.08
N THR A 70 -8.58 6.87 0.36
CA THR A 70 -8.38 8.32 0.47
C THR A 70 -7.27 8.64 1.47
N ALA A 71 -7.30 8.06 2.68
CA ALA A 71 -6.26 8.26 3.68
C ALA A 71 -4.86 7.87 3.18
N ASN A 72 -4.75 6.74 2.46
CA ASN A 72 -3.50 6.31 1.83
C ASN A 72 -3.03 7.28 0.73
N ALA A 73 -3.96 7.80 -0.09
CA ALA A 73 -3.65 8.78 -1.14
C ALA A 73 -3.13 10.11 -0.56
N PHE A 74 -3.62 10.51 0.61
CA PHE A 74 -3.13 11.68 1.34
C PHE A 74 -1.96 11.38 2.29
N LEU A 75 -1.34 10.19 2.22
CA LEU A 75 -0.22 9.81 3.08
C LEU A 75 -0.49 10.07 4.58
N ALA A 76 -1.69 9.70 5.04
CA ALA A 76 -2.03 9.71 6.45
C ALA A 76 -0.99 8.90 7.26
N ALA A 77 -0.72 9.33 8.48
CA ALA A 77 0.15 8.61 9.40
C ALA A 77 -0.42 7.22 9.72
N GLU A 78 -1.71 7.16 10.02
CA GLU A 78 -2.39 5.93 10.39
C GLU A 78 -3.91 6.00 10.14
N VAL A 79 -4.53 4.83 9.96
CA VAL A 79 -5.99 4.68 9.93
C VAL A 79 -6.43 3.79 11.09
N HIS A 80 -7.27 4.35 11.96
CA HIS A 80 -7.89 3.66 13.09
C HIS A 80 -9.29 3.21 12.70
N ILE A 81 -9.60 1.94 12.92
CA ILE A 81 -10.97 1.42 12.74
C ILE A 81 -11.47 0.99 14.12
N VAL A 82 -12.46 1.72 14.62
CA VAL A 82 -13.02 1.53 15.97
C VAL A 82 -14.44 0.99 15.83
N GLY A 83 -14.75 -0.16 16.43
CA GLY A 83 -16.09 -0.71 16.36
C GLY A 83 -16.22 -2.10 16.99
N ARG A 84 -17.44 -2.64 17.02
CA ARG A 84 -17.74 -3.94 17.65
C ARG A 84 -17.30 -5.15 16.82
N ARG A 85 -17.01 -4.96 15.53
CA ARG A 85 -16.65 -6.03 14.60
C ARG A 85 -15.40 -5.64 13.82
N ARG A 86 -14.52 -6.62 13.61
CA ARG A 86 -13.33 -6.47 12.76
C ARG A 86 -13.77 -6.21 11.33
N TRP A 87 -13.22 -5.17 10.70
CA TRP A 87 -13.44 -4.91 9.29
C TRP A 87 -12.87 -6.04 8.43
N ASN A 88 -13.71 -6.60 7.54
CA ASN A 88 -13.30 -7.59 6.56
C ASN A 88 -12.69 -6.88 5.34
N ARG A 89 -11.36 -6.92 5.22
CA ARG A 89 -10.60 -6.25 4.16
C ARG A 89 -10.81 -6.83 2.75
N ARG A 90 -11.64 -7.87 2.59
CA ARG A 90 -11.92 -8.57 1.31
C ARG A 90 -13.11 -7.99 0.52
N GLY A 91 -13.49 -6.75 0.80
CA GLY A 91 -14.47 -5.97 0.01
C GLY A 91 -13.79 -4.90 -0.82
#